data_AF-A0A966N3M3-F1
#
_entry.id   AF-A0A966N3M3-F1
#
_cell.length_a   1.000
_cell.length_b   1.000
_cell.length_c   1.000
_cell.angle_alpha   90.00
_cell.angle_beta   90.00
_cell.angle_gamma   90.00
#
_symmetry.space_group_name_H-M   'P 1'
#
loop_
_entity.id
_entity.type
_entity.pdbx_description
1 polymer ?
#
loop_
_entity_poly.entity_id
_entity_poly.type
_entity_poly.pdbx_seq_one_letter_code
_entity_poly.pdbx_strand_id
1 'polypeptide(L)'
;MSHGGVSPVGNLTQTPSANYVAGGVGLAQTTQLSDYKIIRRNGSVVAFEPSKIAIAVTKAFLAVNGGQGAASARIREQVEQLTQNVVRALLRSRPNGGTFHIEDIQDQVELALMRSGEHNVARAYVLYREKRNQERAAQQSAAQEQATDPSLPSVQVNDNGVSKPLNVAALRSVIEAACEGLGNHIDASPIMTETIKNLYDGVPMAQVYDSAILASRTLIEKDPAYSQVTARILMHVIRKEILGREVLQGDMQSEYPNYFPQFIRKGIEAELLDPRLLEFDLSKISAALNADRDLQFNYLGLQTLYDRYFLHIEDHRIEMPQAFFMRVAMGLALNEPERERRAIEFYEVLSTFDFMSSTPTLFNSATLRSQLSSCYLTTVDDDLDGIYEALKENALLSKFAGGLGNDWTNVRALGSHIKGTNGKSQGVVPFLKVVNDTAVAVNQGGKRKGAVCAYLETWHLDIEEFLELRKNTGDDRRRTHDMNTSNWIPDLFMKRVMENGEWTLFSPSSTPDLHDKYG
;
A
#
# COMPACT_ATOMS: atom_id res chain seq x y z
N MET A 1 91.33 7.40 -19.23
CA MET A 1 91.37 6.87 -20.61
C MET A 1 90.02 7.23 -21.25
N SER A 2 89.82 8.44 -21.79
CA SER A 2 90.24 8.93 -23.14
C SER A 2 89.53 8.14 -24.26
N HIS A 3 88.77 8.68 -25.21
CA HIS A 3 88.60 10.02 -25.84
C HIS A 3 87.19 10.07 -26.50
N GLY A 4 86.53 11.18 -26.86
CA GLY A 4 86.94 12.58 -27.04
C GLY A 4 86.80 13.05 -28.51
N GLY A 5 86.10 14.19 -28.74
CA GLY A 5 86.10 15.03 -29.97
C GLY A 5 84.68 15.56 -30.32
N VAL A 6 84.22 16.82 -30.13
CA VAL A 6 84.69 18.21 -30.45
C VAL A 6 84.67 18.46 -31.98
N SER A 7 83.92 19.38 -32.62
CA SER A 7 83.65 20.85 -32.46
C SER A 7 82.58 21.32 -33.53
N PRO A 8 82.27 22.62 -33.83
CA PRO A 8 81.69 23.73 -33.03
C PRO A 8 80.53 24.55 -33.72
N VAL A 9 79.80 25.35 -32.91
CA VAL A 9 79.12 26.69 -33.07
C VAL A 9 78.56 27.24 -34.43
N GLY A 10 77.33 27.80 -34.42
CA GLY A 10 76.91 28.90 -35.35
C GLY A 10 75.42 29.34 -35.43
N ASN A 11 75.00 30.31 -34.58
CA ASN A 11 74.00 31.42 -34.70
C ASN A 11 72.53 31.32 -35.24
N LEU A 12 71.58 31.56 -34.29
CA LEU A 12 70.50 32.58 -34.16
C LEU A 12 69.69 33.15 -35.36
N THR A 13 68.35 33.12 -35.23
CA THR A 13 67.43 34.28 -35.41
C THR A 13 66.09 34.07 -34.66
N GLN A 14 65.40 35.17 -34.30
CA GLN A 14 64.45 35.36 -33.18
C GLN A 14 62.93 35.11 -33.45
N THR A 15 62.25 34.55 -32.42
CA THR A 15 60.89 34.72 -31.77
C THR A 15 59.68 35.46 -32.42
N PRO A 16 58.40 35.33 -31.96
CA PRO A 16 57.88 34.82 -30.67
C PRO A 16 56.60 33.90 -30.68
N SER A 17 56.20 33.54 -29.47
CA SER A 17 55.24 32.56 -28.91
C SER A 17 53.73 32.93 -28.91
N ALA A 18 52.84 31.93 -28.73
CA ALA A 18 51.75 31.93 -27.71
C ALA A 18 50.90 30.63 -27.66
N ASN A 19 50.80 30.10 -26.44
CA ASN A 19 49.95 29.03 -25.88
C ASN A 19 48.54 28.78 -26.48
N TYR A 20 48.16 27.49 -26.58
CA TYR A 20 46.97 26.95 -25.90
C TYR A 20 47.08 25.42 -25.72
N VAL A 21 46.97 24.94 -24.48
CA VAL A 21 46.84 23.52 -24.13
C VAL A 21 45.41 23.27 -23.69
N ALA A 22 44.73 22.30 -24.31
CA ALA A 22 43.67 21.52 -23.69
C ALA A 22 44.07 20.05 -23.96
N GLY A 23 44.55 19.29 -22.97
CA GLY A 23 43.77 18.83 -21.83
C GLY A 23 43.29 17.42 -22.17
N GLY A 24 44.12 16.43 -21.85
CA GLY A 24 44.07 15.09 -22.44
C GLY A 24 42.91 14.18 -22.02
N VAL A 25 42.74 13.11 -22.79
CA VAL A 25 42.19 11.81 -22.36
C VAL A 25 42.91 10.71 -23.15
N GLY A 26 43.11 9.56 -22.51
CA GLY A 26 44.06 8.51 -22.83
C GLY A 26 44.03 7.85 -24.21
N LEU A 27 45.14 7.18 -24.48
CA LEU A 27 45.41 6.24 -25.58
C LEU A 27 44.19 5.35 -25.90
N ALA A 28 43.51 5.61 -27.01
CA ALA A 28 42.54 4.68 -27.57
C ALA A 28 43.29 3.51 -28.23
N GLN A 29 43.24 2.33 -27.61
CA GLN A 29 43.57 1.07 -28.28
C GLN A 29 42.64 0.90 -29.49
N THR A 30 43.20 0.61 -30.66
CA THR A 30 42.45 0.24 -31.85
C THR A 30 41.77 -1.11 -31.62
N THR A 31 40.50 -1.11 -31.20
CA THR A 31 39.69 -2.31 -30.97
C THR A 31 39.53 -3.11 -32.28
N GLN A 32 39.87 -4.40 -32.27
CA GLN A 32 39.72 -5.27 -33.44
C GLN A 32 38.35 -5.98 -33.40
N LEU A 33 37.78 -6.32 -34.55
CA LEU A 33 36.49 -7.04 -34.64
C LEU A 33 36.51 -8.41 -33.91
N SER A 34 37.70 -8.97 -33.66
CA SER A 34 37.93 -10.19 -32.87
C SER A 34 37.55 -10.06 -31.39
N ASP A 35 37.43 -8.83 -30.89
CA ASP A 35 37.14 -8.56 -29.46
C ASP A 35 35.64 -8.64 -29.14
N TYR A 36 34.81 -9.00 -30.14
CA TYR A 36 33.36 -9.10 -30.04
C TYR A 36 32.85 -10.52 -30.27
N LYS A 37 31.89 -10.93 -29.43
CA LYS A 37 31.26 -12.25 -29.47
C LYS A 37 29.74 -12.14 -29.49
N ILE A 38 29.05 -13.17 -29.97
CA ILE A 38 27.60 -13.26 -30.03
C ILE A 38 27.12 -14.44 -29.20
N ILE A 39 26.19 -14.21 -28.29
CA ILE A 39 25.45 -15.24 -27.56
C ILE A 39 24.23 -15.63 -28.40
N ARG A 40 24.21 -16.87 -28.89
CA ARG A 40 23.07 -17.44 -29.61
C ARG A 40 21.96 -17.81 -28.63
N ARG A 41 20.73 -17.96 -29.13
CA ARG A 41 19.55 -18.32 -28.34
C ARG A 41 19.66 -19.64 -27.56
N ASN A 42 20.57 -20.53 -27.97
CA ASN A 42 20.86 -21.79 -27.28
C ASN A 42 22.02 -21.67 -26.25
N GLY A 43 22.45 -20.46 -25.91
CA GLY A 43 23.55 -20.20 -24.97
C GLY A 43 24.96 -20.33 -25.57
N SER A 44 25.10 -20.82 -26.81
CA SER A 44 26.43 -20.95 -27.44
C SER A 44 27.02 -19.59 -27.84
N VAL A 45 28.31 -19.43 -27.61
CA VAL A 45 29.05 -18.20 -27.91
C VAL A 45 29.84 -18.36 -29.21
N VAL A 46 29.65 -17.45 -30.17
CA VAL A 46 30.35 -17.46 -31.46
C VAL A 46 31.02 -16.12 -31.75
N ALA A 47 31.97 -16.10 -32.68
CA ALA A 47 32.63 -14.87 -33.11
C ALA A 47 31.64 -13.90 -33.79
N PHE A 48 31.87 -12.59 -33.64
CA PHE A 48 31.10 -11.57 -34.33
C PHE A 48 31.49 -11.50 -35.81
N GLU A 49 30.56 -11.85 -36.70
CA GLU A 49 30.77 -11.87 -38.14
C GLU A 49 29.81 -10.91 -38.87
N PRO A 50 30.27 -9.71 -39.30
CA PRO A 50 29.45 -8.76 -40.05
C PRO A 50 28.82 -9.33 -41.33
N SER A 51 29.46 -10.33 -41.95
CA SER A 51 28.95 -11.01 -43.14
C SER A 51 27.59 -11.69 -42.90
N LYS A 52 27.31 -12.18 -41.68
CA LYS A 52 26.02 -12.77 -41.32
C LYS A 52 24.89 -11.72 -41.30
N ILE A 53 25.21 -10.49 -40.91
CA ILE A 53 24.27 -9.36 -40.93
C ILE A 53 23.96 -9.00 -42.39
N ALA A 54 24.99 -8.86 -43.23
CA ALA A 54 24.80 -8.60 -44.66
C ALA A 54 23.92 -9.66 -45.34
N ILE A 55 24.13 -10.95 -45.04
CA ILE A 55 23.30 -12.05 -45.56
C ILE A 55 21.84 -11.92 -45.11
N ALA A 56 21.59 -11.59 -43.83
CA ALA A 56 20.24 -11.45 -43.31
C ALA A 56 19.50 -10.26 -43.95
N VAL A 57 20.18 -9.12 -44.07
CA VAL A 57 19.64 -7.92 -44.74
C VAL A 57 19.38 -8.22 -46.23
N THR A 58 20.31 -8.88 -46.93
CA THR A 58 20.15 -9.28 -48.34
C THR A 58 18.92 -10.15 -48.55
N LYS A 59 18.69 -11.14 -47.66
CA LYS A 59 17.50 -12.01 -47.73
C LYS A 59 16.20 -11.22 -47.59
N ALA A 60 16.17 -10.19 -46.75
CA ALA A 60 14.99 -9.34 -46.63
C ALA A 60 14.75 -8.47 -47.88
N PHE A 61 15.80 -7.92 -48.48
CA PHE A 61 15.68 -7.20 -49.77
C PHE A 61 15.20 -8.12 -50.90
N LEU A 62 15.68 -9.36 -50.95
CA LEU A 62 15.26 -10.34 -51.96
C LEU A 62 13.80 -10.81 -51.75
N ALA A 63 13.35 -10.90 -50.50
CA ALA A 63 11.97 -11.27 -50.19
C ALA A 63 10.95 -10.23 -50.70
N VAL A 64 11.34 -8.96 -50.82
CA VAL A 64 10.47 -7.88 -51.31
C VAL A 64 10.65 -7.62 -52.81
N ASN A 65 11.89 -7.61 -53.30
CA ASN A 65 12.21 -7.20 -54.68
C ASN A 65 12.28 -8.37 -55.68
N GLY A 66 12.11 -9.61 -55.23
CA GLY A 66 12.18 -10.81 -56.06
C GLY A 66 13.60 -11.20 -56.50
N GLY A 67 13.74 -12.37 -57.13
CA GLY A 67 15.03 -12.96 -57.50
C GLY A 67 15.88 -12.14 -58.49
N GLN A 68 15.26 -11.25 -59.27
CA GLN A 68 15.98 -10.33 -60.16
C GLN A 68 16.73 -9.21 -59.41
N GLY A 69 16.43 -8.98 -58.13
CA GLY A 69 17.19 -8.08 -57.26
C GLY A 69 18.58 -8.59 -56.86
N ALA A 70 18.86 -9.89 -57.03
CA ALA A 70 20.12 -10.51 -56.59
C ALA A 70 21.37 -10.01 -57.36
N ALA A 71 21.19 -9.50 -58.59
CA ALA A 71 22.28 -8.95 -59.40
C ALA A 71 22.41 -7.41 -59.33
N SER A 72 21.47 -6.72 -58.68
CA SER A 72 21.42 -5.25 -58.65
C SER A 72 22.60 -4.67 -57.85
N ALA A 73 23.42 -3.85 -58.50
CA ALA A 73 24.51 -3.12 -57.84
C ALA A 73 23.99 -2.19 -56.73
N ARG A 74 22.83 -1.56 -56.95
CA ARG A 74 22.16 -0.69 -55.99
C ARG A 74 21.79 -1.41 -54.69
N ILE A 75 21.25 -2.63 -54.79
CA ILE A 75 20.87 -3.40 -53.59
C ILE A 75 22.10 -3.83 -52.80
N ARG A 76 23.19 -4.23 -53.49
CA ARG A 76 24.45 -4.58 -52.83
C ARG A 76 25.04 -3.40 -52.07
N GLU A 77 25.04 -2.22 -52.67
CA GLU A 77 25.52 -0.99 -52.04
C GLU A 77 24.65 -0.59 -50.83
N GLN A 78 23.31 -0.67 -50.96
CA GLN A 78 22.40 -0.41 -49.84
C GLN A 78 22.58 -1.40 -48.68
N VAL A 79 22.71 -2.69 -48.98
CA VAL A 79 22.97 -3.73 -47.96
C VAL A 79 24.29 -3.48 -47.25
N GLU A 80 25.34 -3.10 -47.98
CA GLU A 80 26.65 -2.81 -47.41
C GLU A 80 26.59 -1.58 -46.48
N GLN A 81 25.97 -0.49 -46.93
CA GLN A 81 25.77 0.71 -46.11
C GLN A 81 24.96 0.41 -44.84
N LEU A 82 23.88 -0.37 -44.94
CA LEU A 82 23.07 -0.77 -43.79
C LEU A 82 23.85 -1.66 -42.83
N THR A 83 24.61 -2.61 -43.35
CA THR A 83 25.46 -3.49 -42.53
C THR A 83 26.51 -2.68 -41.78
N GLN A 84 27.17 -1.71 -42.44
CA GLN A 84 28.13 -0.83 -41.80
C GLN A 84 27.48 0.04 -40.70
N ASN A 85 26.26 0.53 -40.92
CA ASN A 85 25.52 1.30 -39.93
C ASN A 85 25.17 0.46 -38.70
N VAL A 86 24.70 -0.77 -38.89
CA VAL A 86 24.41 -1.72 -37.81
C VAL A 86 25.67 -2.04 -37.00
N VAL A 87 26.77 -2.39 -37.69
CA VAL A 87 28.05 -2.68 -37.05
C VAL A 87 28.54 -1.47 -36.27
N ARG A 88 28.52 -0.27 -36.84
CA ARG A 88 28.92 0.97 -36.15
C ARG A 88 28.07 1.24 -34.90
N ALA A 89 26.76 1.02 -34.98
CA ALA A 89 25.86 1.20 -33.84
C ALA A 89 26.17 0.20 -32.70
N LEU A 90 26.39 -1.07 -33.03
CA LEU A 90 26.75 -2.10 -32.05
C LEU A 90 28.11 -1.80 -31.40
N LEU A 91 29.14 -1.48 -32.18
CA LEU A 91 30.48 -1.18 -31.67
C LEU A 91 30.51 0.10 -30.83
N ARG A 92 29.74 1.13 -31.19
CA ARG A 92 29.64 2.37 -30.41
C ARG A 92 29.06 2.14 -29.01
N SER A 93 28.16 1.16 -28.87
CA SER A 93 27.58 0.82 -27.56
C SER A 93 28.59 0.15 -26.61
N ARG A 94 29.69 -0.41 -27.14
CA ARG A 94 30.72 -1.15 -26.38
C ARG A 94 32.12 -0.94 -26.96
N PRO A 95 32.77 0.20 -26.70
CA PRO A 95 34.03 0.58 -27.34
C PRO A 95 35.23 -0.34 -27.01
N ASN A 96 35.17 -1.07 -25.90
CA ASN A 96 36.28 -1.90 -25.39
C ASN A 96 36.09 -3.41 -25.65
N GLY A 97 35.23 -3.82 -26.60
CA GLY A 97 34.89 -5.22 -26.83
C GLY A 97 33.73 -5.73 -25.96
N GLY A 98 33.19 -6.91 -26.26
CA GLY A 98 32.11 -7.52 -25.47
C GLY A 98 31.20 -8.52 -26.19
N THR A 99 30.20 -9.04 -25.46
CA THR A 99 29.23 -10.03 -25.95
C THR A 99 27.86 -9.43 -26.25
N PHE A 100 27.36 -9.58 -27.48
CA PHE A 100 25.98 -9.20 -27.84
C PHE A 100 25.06 -10.41 -27.76
N HIS A 101 23.84 -10.23 -27.29
CA HIS A 101 22.79 -11.22 -27.51
C HIS A 101 22.34 -11.14 -28.98
N ILE A 102 21.91 -12.26 -29.56
CA ILE A 102 21.50 -12.27 -30.97
C ILE A 102 20.24 -11.43 -31.24
N GLU A 103 19.41 -11.17 -30.22
CA GLU A 103 18.31 -10.20 -30.32
C GLU A 103 18.82 -8.78 -30.51
N ASP A 104 19.87 -8.37 -29.79
CA ASP A 104 20.45 -7.02 -29.88
C ASP A 104 20.86 -6.70 -31.33
N ILE A 105 21.39 -7.69 -32.05
CA ILE A 105 21.76 -7.54 -33.46
C ILE A 105 20.53 -7.42 -34.35
N GLN A 106 19.48 -8.19 -34.10
CA GLN A 106 18.23 -8.13 -34.87
C GLN A 106 17.53 -6.79 -34.69
N ASP A 107 17.48 -6.28 -33.46
CA ASP A 107 16.90 -4.97 -33.15
C ASP A 107 17.66 -3.84 -33.84
N GLN A 108 19.00 -3.91 -33.90
CA GLN A 108 19.81 -2.94 -34.64
C GLN A 108 19.60 -3.03 -36.15
N VAL A 109 19.39 -4.23 -36.71
CA VAL A 109 19.07 -4.42 -38.14
C VAL A 109 17.71 -3.81 -38.48
N GLU A 110 16.70 -4.04 -37.65
CA GLU A 110 15.36 -3.45 -37.82
C GLU A 110 15.43 -1.92 -37.75
N LEU A 111 16.14 -1.39 -36.75
CA LEU A 111 16.31 0.05 -36.57
C LEU A 111 17.03 0.68 -37.77
N ALA A 112 18.07 0.02 -38.31
CA ALA A 112 18.79 0.50 -39.48
C ALA A 112 17.91 0.51 -40.74
N LEU A 113 17.11 -0.55 -40.97
CA LEU A 113 16.16 -0.63 -42.09
C LEU A 113 15.03 0.39 -42.00
N MET A 114 14.53 0.66 -40.79
CA MET A 114 13.50 1.70 -40.57
C MET A 114 14.06 3.11 -40.81
N ARG A 115 15.28 3.39 -40.34
CA ARG A 115 15.93 4.72 -40.49
C ARG A 115 16.37 5.03 -41.91
N SER A 116 16.60 4.02 -42.75
CA SER A 116 16.95 4.22 -44.16
C SER A 116 15.74 4.45 -45.08
N GLY A 117 14.52 4.48 -44.53
CA GLY A 117 13.29 4.67 -45.31
C GLY A 117 12.81 3.42 -46.06
N GLU A 118 13.45 2.26 -45.84
CA GLU A 118 13.13 1.00 -46.53
C GLU A 118 12.00 0.25 -45.80
N HIS A 119 10.86 0.93 -45.62
CA HIS A 119 9.75 0.46 -44.77
C HIS A 119 9.17 -0.89 -45.18
N ASN A 120 9.12 -1.17 -46.48
CA ASN A 120 8.60 -2.46 -46.99
C ASN A 120 9.56 -3.61 -46.65
N VAL A 121 10.88 -3.39 -46.73
CA VAL A 121 11.91 -4.37 -46.36
C VAL A 121 11.97 -4.56 -44.85
N ALA A 122 11.88 -3.47 -44.08
CA ALA A 122 11.78 -3.53 -42.62
C ALA A 122 10.57 -4.36 -42.16
N ARG A 123 9.38 -4.11 -42.74
CA ARG A 123 8.16 -4.87 -42.43
C ARG A 123 8.31 -6.36 -42.77
N ALA A 124 8.88 -6.68 -43.93
CA ALA A 124 9.13 -8.07 -44.33
C ALA A 124 10.14 -8.77 -43.39
N TYR A 125 11.18 -8.06 -42.95
CA TYR A 125 12.15 -8.56 -41.98
C TYR A 125 11.50 -8.89 -40.63
N VAL A 126 10.69 -7.96 -40.08
CA VAL A 126 9.98 -8.12 -38.80
C VAL A 126 9.00 -9.30 -38.86
N LEU A 127 8.19 -9.39 -39.91
CA LEU A 127 7.23 -10.49 -40.08
C LEU A 127 7.93 -11.85 -40.20
N TYR A 128 9.07 -11.90 -40.90
CA TYR A 128 9.86 -13.13 -41.00
C TYR A 128 10.50 -13.51 -39.65
N ARG A 129 11.03 -12.54 -38.89
CA ARG A 129 11.56 -12.74 -37.54
C ARG A 129 10.50 -13.33 -36.62
N GLU A 130 9.31 -12.71 -36.61
CA GLU A 130 8.17 -13.09 -35.76
C GLU A 130 7.65 -14.49 -36.11
N LYS A 131 7.42 -14.78 -37.40
CA LYS A 131 7.03 -16.12 -37.86
C LYS A 131 8.02 -17.20 -37.40
N ARG A 132 9.33 -16.92 -37.53
CA ARG A 132 10.35 -17.86 -37.05
C ARG A 132 10.39 -17.97 -35.53
N ASN A 133 9.98 -16.92 -34.80
CA ASN A 133 9.87 -16.95 -33.35
C ASN A 133 8.71 -17.85 -32.92
N GLN A 134 7.56 -17.73 -33.59
CA GLN A 134 6.40 -18.60 -33.40
C GLN A 134 6.69 -20.06 -33.75
N GLU A 135 7.36 -20.33 -34.88
CA GLU A 135 7.79 -21.69 -35.24
C GLU A 135 8.71 -22.32 -34.18
N ARG A 136 9.58 -21.52 -33.56
CA ARG A 136 10.47 -21.98 -32.48
C ARG A 136 9.74 -22.16 -31.15
N ALA A 137 8.85 -21.24 -30.80
CA ALA A 137 8.01 -21.36 -29.62
C ALA A 137 7.15 -22.64 -29.73
N ALA A 138 6.56 -22.90 -30.91
CA ALA A 138 5.81 -24.11 -31.21
C ALA A 138 6.67 -25.38 -31.13
N GLN A 139 7.93 -25.35 -31.58
CA GLN A 139 8.87 -26.47 -31.45
C GLN A 139 9.33 -26.68 -30.00
N GLN A 140 9.49 -25.62 -29.20
CA GLN A 140 9.78 -25.72 -27.76
C GLN A 140 8.59 -26.24 -26.98
N SER A 141 7.37 -25.79 -27.28
CA SER A 141 6.15 -26.31 -26.66
C SER A 141 5.88 -27.76 -27.08
N ALA A 142 6.13 -28.15 -28.34
CA ALA A 142 6.05 -29.55 -28.77
C ALA A 142 7.14 -30.45 -28.13
N ALA A 143 8.35 -29.92 -27.89
CA ALA A 143 9.40 -30.62 -27.17
C ALA A 143 9.12 -30.70 -25.65
N GLN A 144 8.39 -29.73 -25.08
CA GLN A 144 7.88 -29.78 -23.71
C GLN A 144 6.65 -30.69 -23.56
N GLU A 145 5.80 -30.82 -24.59
CA GLU A 145 4.67 -31.76 -24.61
C GLU A 145 5.12 -33.23 -24.63
N GLN A 146 6.27 -33.55 -25.25
CA GLN A 146 6.88 -34.89 -25.22
C GLN A 146 7.67 -35.20 -23.94
N ALA A 147 7.82 -34.22 -23.04
CA ALA A 147 8.40 -34.37 -21.71
C ALA A 147 7.32 -34.11 -20.64
N THR A 148 6.22 -34.87 -20.66
CA THR A 148 5.20 -34.83 -19.62
C THR A 148 5.18 -36.14 -18.83
N ASP A 149 6.15 -36.26 -17.91
CA ASP A 149 5.90 -36.93 -16.62
C ASP A 149 5.35 -35.86 -15.67
N PRO A 150 4.10 -35.96 -15.18
CA PRO A 150 3.44 -34.93 -14.40
C PRO A 150 3.93 -34.94 -12.95
N SER A 151 5.08 -34.31 -12.71
CA SER A 151 5.34 -33.72 -11.40
C SER A 151 5.45 -32.21 -11.56
N LEU A 152 4.34 -31.52 -11.25
CA LEU A 152 4.48 -30.20 -10.61
C LEU A 152 5.56 -30.37 -9.53
N PRO A 153 6.57 -29.48 -9.44
CA PRO A 153 7.59 -29.61 -8.41
C PRO A 153 6.86 -29.81 -7.07
N SER A 154 7.11 -30.94 -6.41
CA SER A 154 6.45 -31.27 -5.15
C SER A 154 7.02 -30.36 -4.08
N VAL A 155 6.54 -29.12 -4.03
CA VAL A 155 6.95 -28.15 -3.01
C VAL A 155 6.62 -28.79 -1.67
N GLN A 156 7.64 -29.05 -0.86
CA GLN A 156 7.43 -29.45 0.52
C GLN A 156 6.99 -28.22 1.30
N VAL A 157 5.94 -28.37 2.09
CA VAL A 157 5.46 -27.33 2.98
C VAL A 157 5.66 -27.75 4.42
N ASN A 158 6.00 -26.79 5.26
CA ASN A 158 6.13 -26.99 6.69
C ASN A 158 4.82 -26.59 7.38
N ASP A 159 4.14 -27.55 8.00
CA ASP A 159 2.95 -27.31 8.80
C ASP A 159 3.26 -27.66 10.27
N ASN A 160 3.44 -26.63 11.09
CA ASN A 160 3.77 -26.75 12.53
C ASN A 160 4.98 -27.64 12.84
N GLY A 161 6.04 -27.54 12.03
CA GLY A 161 7.28 -28.32 12.19
C GLY A 161 7.28 -29.64 11.43
N VAL A 162 6.16 -30.04 10.80
CA VAL A 162 6.06 -31.26 10.01
C VAL A 162 6.15 -30.93 8.53
N SER A 163 7.19 -31.45 7.87
CA SER A 163 7.34 -31.37 6.41
C SER A 163 6.40 -32.35 5.73
N LYS A 164 5.56 -31.85 4.81
CA LYS A 164 4.65 -32.67 4.00
C LYS A 164 4.53 -32.09 2.59
N PRO A 165 4.20 -32.91 1.57
CA PRO A 165 3.98 -32.39 0.23
C PRO A 165 2.77 -31.45 0.21
N LEU A 166 2.87 -30.34 -0.53
CA LEU A 166 1.74 -29.44 -0.77
C LEU A 166 0.58 -30.20 -1.38
N ASN A 167 -0.59 -30.16 -0.73
CA ASN A 167 -1.82 -30.67 -1.32
C ASN A 167 -2.39 -29.63 -2.31
N VAL A 168 -1.91 -29.71 -3.56
CA VAL A 168 -2.31 -28.84 -4.66
C VAL A 168 -3.82 -28.91 -4.94
N ALA A 169 -4.43 -30.09 -4.77
CA ALA A 169 -5.86 -30.27 -5.00
C ALA A 169 -6.72 -29.54 -3.94
N ALA A 170 -6.31 -29.61 -2.66
CA ALA A 170 -6.97 -28.87 -1.60
C ALA A 170 -6.85 -27.34 -1.79
N LEU A 171 -5.64 -26.85 -2.12
CA LEU A 171 -5.43 -25.42 -2.40
C LEU A 171 -6.29 -24.96 -3.60
N ARG A 172 -6.34 -25.76 -4.67
CA ARG A 172 -7.19 -25.47 -5.82
C ARG A 172 -8.66 -25.39 -5.43
N SER A 173 -9.17 -26.34 -4.65
CA SER A 173 -10.56 -26.35 -4.19
C SER A 173 -10.91 -25.09 -3.39
N VAL A 174 -10.00 -24.58 -2.55
CA VAL A 174 -10.20 -23.33 -1.80
C VAL A 174 -10.29 -22.12 -2.73
N ILE A 175 -9.40 -22.02 -3.73
CA ILE A 175 -9.38 -20.90 -4.67
C ILE A 175 -10.60 -20.96 -5.60
N GLU A 176 -10.98 -22.15 -6.08
CA GLU A 176 -12.18 -22.35 -6.89
C GLU A 176 -13.45 -21.96 -6.12
N ALA A 177 -13.58 -22.41 -4.87
CA ALA A 177 -14.67 -22.00 -4.00
C ALA A 177 -14.72 -20.47 -3.83
N ALA A 178 -13.56 -19.81 -3.65
CA ALA A 178 -13.51 -18.36 -3.54
C ALA A 178 -14.02 -17.63 -4.80
N CYS A 179 -13.91 -18.22 -5.99
CA CYS A 179 -14.38 -17.67 -7.26
C CYS A 179 -15.89 -17.89 -7.51
N GLU A 180 -16.57 -18.76 -6.77
CA GLU A 180 -17.97 -19.14 -7.02
C GLU A 180 -18.93 -17.95 -6.99
N GLY A 181 -19.85 -17.89 -7.97
CA GLY A 181 -20.92 -16.88 -8.00
C GLY A 181 -20.47 -15.45 -8.34
N LEU A 182 -19.21 -15.23 -8.77
CA LEU A 182 -18.67 -13.91 -9.12
C LEU A 182 -18.67 -13.60 -10.63
N GLY A 183 -19.29 -14.46 -11.44
CA GLY A 183 -19.41 -14.32 -12.88
C GLY A 183 -18.35 -15.08 -13.68
N ASN A 184 -18.57 -15.16 -15.00
CA ASN A 184 -17.79 -16.05 -15.90
C ASN A 184 -16.37 -15.54 -16.22
N HIS A 185 -16.03 -14.31 -15.82
CA HIS A 185 -14.72 -13.70 -16.09
C HIS A 185 -13.71 -13.93 -14.94
N ILE A 186 -14.16 -14.50 -13.84
CA ILE A 186 -13.33 -14.80 -12.67
C ILE A 186 -12.82 -16.24 -12.77
N ASP A 187 -11.49 -16.39 -12.78
CA ASP A 187 -10.81 -17.66 -12.97
C ASP A 187 -9.79 -17.89 -11.84
N ALA A 188 -9.80 -19.09 -11.28
CA ALA A 188 -8.86 -19.55 -10.27
C ALA A 188 -7.46 -19.82 -10.85
N SER A 189 -7.36 -20.13 -12.15
CA SER A 189 -6.13 -20.60 -12.79
C SER A 189 -4.97 -19.60 -12.74
N PRO A 190 -5.16 -18.28 -12.98
CA PRO A 190 -4.09 -17.29 -12.83
C PRO A 190 -3.60 -17.16 -11.39
N ILE A 191 -4.52 -17.22 -10.42
CA ILE A 191 -4.18 -17.17 -8.98
C ILE A 191 -3.33 -18.39 -8.62
N MET A 192 -3.76 -19.59 -9.03
CA MET A 192 -3.04 -20.83 -8.74
C MET A 192 -1.63 -20.83 -9.34
N THR A 193 -1.51 -20.42 -10.60
CA THR A 193 -0.24 -20.38 -11.31
C THR A 193 0.76 -19.45 -10.62
N GLU A 194 0.32 -18.23 -10.30
CA GLU A 194 1.19 -17.24 -9.65
C GLU A 194 1.48 -17.61 -8.18
N THR A 195 0.55 -18.26 -7.48
CA THR A 195 0.78 -18.78 -6.13
C THR A 195 1.91 -19.81 -6.14
N ILE A 196 1.78 -20.90 -6.92
CA ILE A 196 2.78 -21.99 -6.97
C ILE A 196 4.16 -21.45 -7.37
N LYS A 197 4.21 -20.54 -8.36
CA LYS A 197 5.44 -19.95 -8.87
C LYS A 197 6.23 -19.18 -7.80
N ASN A 198 5.55 -18.61 -6.82
CA ASN A 198 6.16 -17.83 -5.74
C ASN A 198 6.50 -18.68 -4.50
N LEU A 199 6.19 -19.97 -4.49
CA LEU A 199 6.56 -20.87 -3.40
C LEU A 199 7.99 -21.38 -3.56
N TYR A 200 8.65 -21.59 -2.42
CA TYR A 200 9.95 -22.24 -2.32
C TYR A 200 9.84 -23.50 -1.44
N ASP A 201 10.81 -24.41 -1.56
CA ASP A 201 10.79 -25.65 -0.80
C ASP A 201 10.96 -25.42 0.72
N GLY A 202 10.12 -26.05 1.52
CA GLY A 202 10.07 -25.86 2.98
C GLY A 202 9.28 -24.62 3.44
N VAL A 203 8.51 -23.98 2.56
CA VAL A 203 7.68 -22.81 2.91
C VAL A 203 6.65 -23.16 4.01
N PRO A 204 6.44 -22.28 5.02
CA PRO A 204 5.39 -22.49 6.00
C PRO A 204 3.99 -22.52 5.37
N MET A 205 3.10 -23.40 5.86
CA MET A 205 1.75 -23.55 5.31
C MET A 205 0.94 -22.24 5.37
N ALA A 206 1.15 -21.40 6.38
CA ALA A 206 0.53 -20.07 6.46
C ALA A 206 0.91 -19.18 5.27
N GLN A 207 2.19 -19.19 4.86
CA GLN A 207 2.68 -18.37 3.76
C GLN A 207 2.17 -18.83 2.39
N VAL A 208 1.70 -20.07 2.27
CA VAL A 208 1.04 -20.55 1.03
C VAL A 208 -0.24 -19.76 0.76
N TYR A 209 -1.05 -19.52 1.80
CA TYR A 209 -2.26 -18.71 1.66
C TYR A 209 -1.96 -17.22 1.54
N ASP A 210 -0.92 -16.71 2.21
CA ASP A 210 -0.46 -15.33 2.00
C ASP A 210 -0.07 -15.09 0.54
N SER A 211 0.62 -16.07 -0.08
CA SER A 211 0.95 -16.04 -1.50
C SER A 211 -0.31 -16.02 -2.38
N ALA A 212 -1.32 -16.83 -2.05
CA ALA A 212 -2.59 -16.84 -2.77
C ALA A 212 -3.36 -15.52 -2.66
N ILE A 213 -3.39 -14.91 -1.47
CA ILE A 213 -3.98 -13.60 -1.20
C ILE A 213 -3.27 -12.51 -2.00
N LEU A 214 -1.93 -12.53 -2.04
CA LEU A 214 -1.15 -11.58 -2.83
C LEU A 214 -1.40 -11.77 -4.32
N ALA A 215 -1.38 -13.01 -4.82
CA ALA A 215 -1.65 -13.33 -6.20
C ALA A 215 -3.05 -12.85 -6.64
N SER A 216 -4.09 -13.15 -5.85
CA SER A 216 -5.45 -12.69 -6.16
C SER A 216 -5.60 -11.18 -6.08
N ARG A 217 -4.91 -10.51 -5.15
CA ARG A 217 -4.94 -9.05 -5.01
C ARG A 217 -4.43 -8.33 -6.25
N THR A 218 -3.41 -8.87 -6.92
CA THR A 218 -2.89 -8.26 -8.17
C THR A 218 -3.92 -8.26 -9.31
N LEU A 219 -4.90 -9.17 -9.28
CA LEU A 219 -5.94 -9.28 -10.30
C LEU A 219 -7.09 -8.28 -10.10
N ILE A 220 -7.15 -7.59 -8.94
CA ILE A 220 -8.16 -6.55 -8.67
C ILE A 220 -8.09 -5.42 -9.70
N GLU A 221 -6.90 -5.09 -10.20
CA GLU A 221 -6.73 -4.09 -11.26
C GLU A 221 -7.36 -4.53 -12.59
N LYS A 222 -7.41 -5.85 -12.85
CA LYS A 222 -8.04 -6.40 -14.06
C LYS A 222 -9.55 -6.50 -13.93
N ASP A 223 -10.02 -6.96 -12.78
CA ASP A 223 -11.45 -7.04 -12.47
C ASP A 223 -11.69 -6.81 -10.96
N PRO A 224 -12.54 -5.85 -10.57
CA PRO A 224 -12.80 -5.54 -9.16
C PRO A 224 -13.39 -6.72 -8.37
N ALA A 225 -14.05 -7.69 -9.00
CA ALA A 225 -14.61 -8.86 -8.30
C ALA A 225 -13.53 -9.76 -7.67
N TYR A 226 -12.27 -9.69 -8.14
CA TYR A 226 -11.14 -10.33 -7.44
C TYR A 226 -10.92 -9.78 -6.02
N SER A 227 -11.49 -8.62 -5.67
CA SER A 227 -11.51 -8.13 -4.28
C SER A 227 -12.29 -9.05 -3.36
N GLN A 228 -13.43 -9.59 -3.84
CA GLN A 228 -14.21 -10.59 -3.10
C GLN A 228 -13.52 -11.95 -3.09
N VAL A 229 -12.90 -12.37 -4.19
CA VAL A 229 -12.07 -13.59 -4.22
C VAL A 229 -10.97 -13.52 -3.16
N THR A 230 -10.24 -12.41 -3.11
CA THR A 230 -9.16 -12.18 -2.14
C THR A 230 -9.70 -12.19 -0.71
N ALA A 231 -10.86 -11.57 -0.47
CA ALA A 231 -11.52 -11.64 0.84
C ALA A 231 -11.92 -13.06 1.23
N ARG A 232 -12.43 -13.87 0.30
CA ARG A 232 -12.86 -15.26 0.56
C ARG A 232 -11.69 -16.19 0.84
N ILE A 233 -10.54 -15.98 0.19
CA ILE A 233 -9.28 -16.68 0.51
C ILE A 233 -8.81 -16.27 1.92
N LEU A 234 -8.80 -14.97 2.24
CA LEU A 234 -8.49 -14.51 3.60
C LEU A 234 -9.46 -15.11 4.64
N MET A 235 -10.75 -15.17 4.32
CA MET A 235 -11.76 -15.76 5.20
C MET A 235 -11.50 -17.25 5.44
N HIS A 236 -10.95 -17.98 4.46
CA HIS A 236 -10.50 -19.36 4.66
C HIS A 236 -9.38 -19.46 5.69
N VAL A 237 -8.41 -18.56 5.64
CA VAL A 237 -7.33 -18.50 6.65
C VAL A 237 -7.92 -18.26 8.04
N ILE A 238 -8.84 -17.30 8.16
CA ILE A 238 -9.51 -16.96 9.43
C ILE A 238 -10.28 -18.17 9.98
N ARG A 239 -11.04 -18.88 9.14
CA ARG A 239 -11.75 -20.10 9.55
C ARG A 239 -10.79 -21.19 10.02
N LYS A 240 -9.72 -21.43 9.26
CA LYS A 240 -8.72 -22.46 9.59
C LYS A 240 -8.01 -22.15 10.91
N GLU A 241 -7.68 -20.89 11.13
CA GLU A 241 -7.10 -20.41 12.39
C GLU A 241 -8.06 -20.70 13.55
N ILE A 242 -9.32 -20.22 13.46
CA ILE A 242 -10.27 -20.27 14.58
C ILE A 242 -10.80 -21.69 14.85
N LEU A 243 -11.09 -22.47 13.80
CA LEU A 243 -11.66 -23.81 13.92
C LEU A 243 -10.59 -24.91 14.04
N GLY A 244 -9.32 -24.59 13.77
CA GLY A 244 -8.21 -25.54 13.80
C GLY A 244 -8.23 -26.58 12.68
N ARG A 245 -9.16 -26.47 11.72
CA ARG A 245 -9.31 -27.38 10.57
C ARG A 245 -9.80 -26.63 9.34
N GLU A 246 -9.62 -27.24 8.18
CA GLU A 246 -10.10 -26.66 6.92
C GLU A 246 -11.62 -26.85 6.79
N VAL A 247 -12.31 -25.74 6.55
CA VAL A 247 -13.76 -25.67 6.33
C VAL A 247 -13.99 -24.76 5.15
N LEU A 248 -14.67 -25.27 4.12
CA LEU A 248 -15.03 -24.49 2.96
C LEU A 248 -16.19 -23.55 3.28
N GLN A 249 -16.34 -22.50 2.48
CA GLN A 249 -17.36 -21.49 2.72
C GLN A 249 -18.79 -22.05 2.73
N GLY A 250 -19.08 -23.08 1.92
CA GLY A 250 -20.41 -23.70 1.84
C GLY A 250 -20.79 -24.51 3.10
N ASP A 251 -19.82 -24.96 3.87
CA ASP A 251 -20.07 -25.77 5.07
C ASP A 251 -20.32 -24.90 6.33
N MET A 252 -19.98 -23.61 6.25
CA MET A 252 -19.96 -22.72 7.41
C MET A 252 -21.31 -22.51 8.10
N GLN A 253 -22.42 -22.60 7.37
CA GLN A 253 -23.75 -22.49 7.97
C GLN A 253 -23.99 -23.56 9.05
N SER A 254 -23.40 -24.74 8.88
CA SER A 254 -23.50 -25.84 9.86
C SER A 254 -22.54 -25.68 11.05
N GLU A 255 -21.49 -24.88 10.89
CA GLU A 255 -20.42 -24.72 11.89
C GLU A 255 -20.70 -23.58 12.87
N TYR A 256 -21.30 -22.48 12.42
CA TYR A 256 -21.61 -21.32 13.27
C TYR A 256 -22.40 -21.68 14.55
N PRO A 257 -23.46 -22.52 14.50
CA PRO A 257 -24.19 -22.95 15.70
C PRO A 257 -23.32 -23.66 16.76
N ASN A 258 -22.30 -24.39 16.32
CA ASN A 258 -21.39 -25.10 17.22
C ASN A 258 -20.29 -24.17 17.74
N TYR A 259 -19.75 -23.32 16.87
CA TYR A 259 -18.67 -22.40 17.17
C TYR A 259 -19.10 -21.24 18.08
N PHE A 260 -20.24 -20.60 17.80
CA PHE A 260 -20.61 -19.34 18.45
C PHE A 260 -20.77 -19.44 19.98
N PRO A 261 -21.43 -20.46 20.55
CA PRO A 261 -21.49 -20.61 22.01
C PRO A 261 -20.11 -20.87 22.65
N GLN A 262 -19.20 -21.54 21.94
CA GLN A 262 -17.83 -21.77 22.41
C GLN A 262 -17.03 -20.46 22.41
N PHE A 263 -17.18 -19.65 21.35
CA PHE A 263 -16.61 -18.31 21.27
C PHE A 263 -17.04 -17.43 22.44
N ILE A 264 -18.33 -17.36 22.76
CA ILE A 264 -18.83 -16.56 23.90
C ILE A 264 -18.20 -17.03 25.21
N ARG A 265 -18.18 -18.34 25.48
CA ARG A 265 -17.58 -18.88 26.71
C ARG A 265 -16.08 -18.57 26.80
N LYS A 266 -15.34 -18.81 25.71
CA LYS A 266 -13.89 -18.54 25.64
C LYS A 266 -13.58 -17.05 25.83
N GLY A 267 -14.39 -16.17 25.23
CA GLY A 267 -14.26 -14.72 25.39
C GLY A 267 -14.56 -14.24 26.82
N ILE A 268 -15.52 -14.85 27.51
CA ILE A 268 -15.82 -14.55 28.93
C ILE A 268 -14.69 -15.07 29.84
N GLU A 269 -14.20 -16.29 29.61
CA GLU A 269 -13.09 -16.87 30.37
C GLU A 269 -11.81 -16.04 30.27
N ALA A 270 -11.57 -15.45 29.09
CA ALA A 270 -10.46 -14.54 28.85
C ALA A 270 -10.72 -13.08 29.28
N GLU A 271 -11.84 -12.80 29.97
CA GLU A 271 -12.25 -11.46 30.42
C GLU A 271 -12.40 -10.43 29.28
N LEU A 272 -12.63 -10.90 28.05
CA LEU A 272 -12.87 -10.04 26.89
C LEU A 272 -14.35 -9.67 26.75
N LEU A 273 -15.25 -10.54 27.20
CA LEU A 273 -16.70 -10.40 27.05
C LEU A 273 -17.43 -10.26 28.38
N ASP A 274 -18.56 -9.55 28.36
CA ASP A 274 -19.48 -9.42 29.49
C ASP A 274 -20.18 -10.77 29.79
N PRO A 275 -20.10 -11.31 31.02
CA PRO A 275 -20.76 -12.56 31.39
C PRO A 275 -22.28 -12.57 31.15
N ARG A 276 -22.93 -11.40 31.13
CA ARG A 276 -24.37 -11.27 30.86
C ARG A 276 -24.77 -11.74 29.45
N LEU A 277 -23.81 -11.91 28.53
CA LEU A 277 -24.09 -12.55 27.24
C LEU A 277 -24.61 -13.99 27.38
N LEU A 278 -24.32 -14.68 28.48
CA LEU A 278 -24.87 -16.00 28.78
C LEU A 278 -26.35 -15.97 29.22
N GLU A 279 -26.92 -14.79 29.47
CA GLU A 279 -28.35 -14.64 29.76
C GLU A 279 -29.22 -14.78 28.51
N PHE A 280 -28.64 -14.66 27.30
CA PHE A 280 -29.34 -14.90 26.05
C PHE A 280 -29.53 -16.39 25.78
N ASP A 281 -30.60 -16.75 25.06
CA ASP A 281 -30.70 -18.07 24.44
C ASP A 281 -29.70 -18.18 23.27
N LEU A 282 -28.50 -18.69 23.57
CA LEU A 282 -27.44 -18.88 22.58
C LEU A 282 -27.81 -19.87 21.47
N SER A 283 -28.73 -20.80 21.70
CA SER A 283 -29.20 -21.71 20.65
C SER A 283 -30.04 -20.94 19.63
N LYS A 284 -30.95 -20.08 20.09
CA LYS A 284 -31.76 -19.22 19.22
C LYS A 284 -30.91 -18.16 18.50
N ILE A 285 -29.97 -17.54 19.21
CA ILE A 285 -29.06 -16.53 18.65
C ILE A 285 -28.15 -17.13 17.57
N SER A 286 -27.51 -18.26 17.86
CA SER A 286 -26.58 -18.87 16.90
C SER A 286 -27.28 -19.42 15.66
N ALA A 287 -28.53 -19.87 15.78
CA ALA A 287 -29.36 -20.27 14.65
C ALA A 287 -29.72 -19.13 13.70
N ALA A 288 -29.66 -17.87 14.16
CA ALA A 288 -29.91 -16.69 13.33
C ALA A 288 -28.70 -16.25 12.50
N LEU A 289 -27.50 -16.78 12.80
CA LEU A 289 -26.29 -16.45 12.04
C LEU A 289 -26.40 -16.95 10.59
N ASN A 290 -26.05 -16.09 9.64
CA ASN A 290 -26.08 -16.37 8.22
C ASN A 290 -24.66 -16.35 7.63
N ALA A 291 -24.14 -17.54 7.30
CA ALA A 291 -22.78 -17.71 6.78
C ALA A 291 -22.59 -17.10 5.38
N ASP A 292 -23.63 -17.01 4.56
CA ASP A 292 -23.54 -16.44 3.21
C ASP A 292 -23.11 -14.96 3.25
N ARG A 293 -23.34 -14.28 4.38
CA ARG A 293 -22.91 -12.89 4.58
C ARG A 293 -21.39 -12.73 4.70
N ASP A 294 -20.65 -13.80 5.02
CA ASP A 294 -19.18 -13.78 4.95
C ASP A 294 -18.68 -13.55 3.50
N LEU A 295 -19.49 -13.90 2.50
CA LEU A 295 -19.15 -13.76 1.07
C LEU A 295 -19.35 -12.36 0.53
N GLN A 296 -19.97 -11.45 1.30
CA GLN A 296 -20.24 -10.06 0.91
C GLN A 296 -19.01 -9.16 1.03
N PHE A 297 -18.02 -9.57 1.82
CA PHE A 297 -16.86 -8.74 2.12
C PHE A 297 -15.96 -8.52 0.89
N ASN A 298 -15.52 -7.28 0.74
CA ASN A 298 -14.33 -6.93 -0.05
C ASN A 298 -13.07 -7.08 0.80
N TYR A 299 -11.92 -7.27 0.16
CA TYR A 299 -10.66 -7.56 0.84
C TYR A 299 -10.30 -6.53 1.91
N LEU A 300 -10.36 -5.23 1.57
CA LEU A 300 -10.04 -4.15 2.51
C LEU A 300 -10.95 -4.17 3.76
N GLY A 301 -12.23 -4.49 3.58
CA GLY A 301 -13.20 -4.56 4.68
C GLY A 301 -12.86 -5.68 5.64
N LEU A 302 -12.67 -6.89 5.13
CA LEU A 302 -12.33 -8.05 5.96
C LEU A 302 -10.96 -7.90 6.62
N GLN A 303 -9.95 -7.46 5.87
CA GLN A 303 -8.61 -7.20 6.42
C GLN A 303 -8.66 -6.18 7.57
N THR A 304 -9.45 -5.11 7.41
CA THR A 304 -9.63 -4.11 8.47
C THR A 304 -10.23 -4.71 9.74
N LEU A 305 -11.23 -5.60 9.61
CA LEU A 305 -11.83 -6.27 10.75
C LEU A 305 -10.86 -7.25 11.42
N TYR A 306 -10.16 -8.06 10.62
CA TYR A 306 -9.16 -9.01 11.11
C TYR A 306 -8.02 -8.33 11.87
N ASP A 307 -7.45 -7.26 11.29
CA ASP A 307 -6.28 -6.60 11.88
C ASP A 307 -6.60 -5.91 13.20
N ARG A 308 -7.81 -5.34 13.31
CA ARG A 308 -8.10 -4.36 14.37
C ARG A 308 -9.32 -4.68 15.23
N TYR A 309 -10.37 -5.30 14.70
CA TYR A 309 -11.65 -5.41 15.39
C TYR A 309 -11.91 -6.78 16.02
N PHE A 310 -11.52 -7.87 15.34
CA PHE A 310 -11.77 -9.21 15.84
C PHE A 310 -11.01 -9.47 17.13
N LEU A 311 -11.72 -10.04 18.10
CA LEU A 311 -11.13 -10.43 19.37
C LEU A 311 -10.06 -11.51 19.18
N HIS A 312 -9.01 -11.41 19.99
CA HIS A 312 -7.89 -12.35 20.00
C HIS A 312 -7.37 -12.59 21.41
N ILE A 313 -6.72 -13.73 21.60
CA ILE A 313 -6.02 -14.13 22.82
C ILE A 313 -4.61 -14.52 22.40
N GLU A 314 -3.58 -13.88 22.96
CA GLU A 314 -2.17 -14.14 22.61
C GLU A 314 -1.95 -14.11 21.08
N ASP A 315 -2.42 -13.03 20.44
CA ASP A 315 -2.42 -12.80 18.98
C ASP A 315 -3.25 -13.78 18.12
N HIS A 316 -3.78 -14.84 18.70
CA HIS A 316 -4.64 -15.79 18.00
C HIS A 316 -6.10 -15.31 17.97
N ARG A 317 -6.67 -15.15 16.78
CA ARG A 317 -8.05 -14.70 16.60
C ARG A 317 -9.02 -15.76 17.11
N ILE A 318 -10.09 -15.29 17.76
CA ILE A 318 -11.16 -16.16 18.26
C ILE A 318 -12.53 -15.81 17.66
N GLU A 319 -12.61 -14.72 16.89
CA GLU A 319 -13.84 -14.11 16.41
C GLU A 319 -13.92 -14.11 14.87
N MET A 320 -15.04 -14.62 14.32
CA MET A 320 -15.39 -14.58 12.89
C MET A 320 -16.39 -13.44 12.59
N PRO A 321 -16.55 -13.00 11.32
CA PRO A 321 -17.34 -11.82 10.97
C PRO A 321 -18.80 -11.87 11.44
N GLN A 322 -19.50 -13.01 11.27
CA GLN A 322 -20.90 -13.08 11.73
C GLN A 322 -20.99 -13.06 13.27
N ALA A 323 -20.03 -13.70 13.95
CA ALA A 323 -19.96 -13.66 15.40
C ALA A 323 -19.64 -12.25 15.92
N PHE A 324 -18.79 -11.50 15.20
CA PHE A 324 -18.50 -10.10 15.47
C PHE A 324 -19.76 -9.23 15.42
N PHE A 325 -20.54 -9.32 14.34
CA PHE A 325 -21.79 -8.54 14.24
C PHE A 325 -22.81 -8.97 15.28
N MET A 326 -22.94 -10.27 15.55
CA MET A 326 -23.87 -10.77 16.57
C MET A 326 -23.44 -10.37 17.97
N ARG A 327 -22.14 -10.39 18.29
CA ARG A 327 -21.61 -9.87 19.56
C ARG A 327 -22.01 -8.42 19.75
N VAL A 328 -21.79 -7.57 18.74
CA VAL A 328 -22.17 -6.15 18.80
C VAL A 328 -23.67 -6.01 19.03
N ALA A 329 -24.48 -6.74 18.28
CA ALA A 329 -25.93 -6.72 18.39
C ALA A 329 -26.43 -7.17 19.77
N MET A 330 -25.90 -8.26 20.31
CA MET A 330 -26.21 -8.73 21.66
C MET A 330 -25.80 -7.70 22.72
N GLY A 331 -24.62 -7.09 22.59
CA GLY A 331 -24.14 -6.05 23.49
C GLY A 331 -25.09 -4.85 23.56
N LEU A 332 -25.62 -4.42 22.42
CA LEU A 332 -26.62 -3.34 22.35
C LEU A 332 -27.98 -3.75 22.90
N ALA A 333 -28.36 -5.03 22.81
CA ALA A 333 -29.65 -5.54 23.24
C ALA A 333 -29.68 -6.04 24.71
N LEU A 334 -28.59 -5.95 25.47
CA LEU A 334 -28.47 -6.48 26.84
C LEU A 334 -29.59 -6.02 27.80
N ASN A 335 -30.14 -4.83 27.61
CA ASN A 335 -31.19 -4.27 28.47
C ASN A 335 -32.55 -4.14 27.77
N GLU A 336 -32.70 -4.71 26.57
CA GLU A 336 -33.98 -4.72 25.86
C GLU A 336 -34.97 -5.70 26.51
N PRO A 337 -36.29 -5.44 26.51
CA PRO A 337 -37.28 -6.38 27.05
C PRO A 337 -37.34 -7.71 26.29
N GLU A 338 -37.18 -7.66 24.96
CA GLU A 338 -37.15 -8.83 24.07
C GLU A 338 -35.73 -9.00 23.48
N ARG A 339 -34.76 -9.30 24.36
CA ARG A 339 -33.33 -9.27 24.04
C ARG A 339 -32.97 -10.06 22.78
N GLU A 340 -33.43 -11.30 22.63
CA GLU A 340 -33.10 -12.12 21.46
C GLU A 340 -33.68 -11.54 20.18
N ARG A 341 -34.94 -11.05 20.23
CA ARG A 341 -35.59 -10.47 19.05
C ARG A 341 -34.82 -9.23 18.60
N ARG A 342 -34.43 -8.36 19.53
CA ARG A 342 -33.67 -7.14 19.25
C ARG A 342 -32.24 -7.42 18.79
N ALA A 343 -31.54 -8.37 19.41
CA ALA A 343 -30.22 -8.78 18.97
C ALA A 343 -30.25 -9.32 17.53
N ILE A 344 -31.25 -10.14 17.18
CA ILE A 344 -31.39 -10.64 15.80
C ILE A 344 -31.69 -9.49 14.83
N GLU A 345 -32.60 -8.57 15.18
CA GLU A 345 -32.90 -7.38 14.37
C GLU A 345 -31.67 -6.50 14.13
N PHE A 346 -30.88 -6.24 15.16
CA PHE A 346 -29.64 -5.46 15.03
C PHE A 346 -28.57 -6.21 14.24
N TYR A 347 -28.43 -7.52 14.44
CA TYR A 347 -27.51 -8.36 13.68
C TYR A 347 -27.84 -8.32 12.19
N GLU A 348 -29.11 -8.45 11.83
CA GLU A 348 -29.57 -8.37 10.43
C GLU A 348 -29.07 -7.10 9.78
N VAL A 349 -29.40 -5.94 10.36
CA VAL A 349 -29.02 -4.62 9.82
C VAL A 349 -27.50 -4.41 9.74
N LEU A 350 -26.74 -4.90 10.73
CA LEU A 350 -25.28 -4.77 10.75
C LEU A 350 -24.59 -5.68 9.72
N SER A 351 -25.04 -6.93 9.63
CA SER A 351 -24.38 -7.96 8.80
C SER A 351 -24.80 -7.92 7.33
N THR A 352 -25.91 -7.26 6.98
CA THR A 352 -26.26 -6.92 5.58
C THR A 352 -25.58 -5.63 5.10
N PHE A 353 -24.85 -4.95 5.99
CA PHE A 353 -24.22 -3.64 5.75
C PHE A 353 -25.20 -2.49 5.47
N ASP A 354 -26.49 -2.66 5.77
CA ASP A 354 -27.49 -1.59 5.61
C ASP A 354 -27.23 -0.41 6.55
N PHE A 355 -26.67 -0.69 7.73
CA PHE A 355 -26.14 0.31 8.64
C PHE A 355 -24.90 -0.24 9.35
N MET A 356 -23.96 0.66 9.66
CA MET A 356 -22.77 0.32 10.40
C MET A 356 -22.65 1.22 11.62
N SER A 357 -22.52 0.61 12.79
CA SER A 357 -22.28 1.35 14.03
C SER A 357 -20.91 2.05 14.00
N SER A 358 -20.77 3.07 14.85
CA SER A 358 -19.49 3.77 15.00
C SER A 358 -18.38 2.83 15.48
N THR A 359 -17.13 3.17 15.18
CA THR A 359 -15.94 2.42 15.62
C THR A 359 -15.97 2.03 17.10
N PRO A 360 -16.16 2.93 18.09
CA PRO A 360 -16.16 2.55 19.51
C PRO A 360 -17.27 1.54 19.85
N THR A 361 -18.44 1.67 19.22
CA THR A 361 -19.53 0.70 19.38
C THR A 361 -19.12 -0.68 18.88
N LEU A 362 -18.55 -0.78 17.68
CA LEU A 362 -18.09 -2.04 17.10
C LEU A 362 -16.97 -2.71 17.93
N PHE A 363 -16.05 -1.90 18.45
CA PHE A 363 -14.94 -2.38 19.28
C PHE A 363 -15.38 -2.89 20.65
N ASN A 364 -16.23 -2.13 21.34
CA ASN A 364 -16.41 -2.28 22.78
C ASN A 364 -17.76 -2.92 23.15
N SER A 365 -18.71 -3.04 22.21
CA SER A 365 -20.00 -3.69 22.52
C SER A 365 -19.80 -5.11 23.02
N ALA A 366 -20.54 -5.43 24.08
CA ALA A 366 -20.52 -6.73 24.77
C ALA A 366 -19.20 -7.06 25.47
N THR A 367 -18.27 -6.10 25.62
CA THR A 367 -17.07 -6.26 26.45
C THR A 367 -17.32 -5.80 27.88
N LEU A 368 -16.45 -6.20 28.82
CA LEU A 368 -16.55 -5.82 30.25
C LEU A 368 -16.65 -4.31 30.50
N ARG A 369 -16.05 -3.49 29.62
CA ARG A 369 -16.11 -2.03 29.66
C ARG A 369 -16.57 -1.49 28.31
N SER A 370 -17.87 -1.58 28.08
CA SER A 370 -18.53 -1.16 26.85
C SER A 370 -18.59 0.37 26.71
N GLN A 371 -17.45 1.03 26.45
CA GLN A 371 -17.42 2.45 26.05
C GLN A 371 -17.85 2.57 24.58
N LEU A 372 -19.15 2.74 24.36
CA LEU A 372 -19.76 2.70 23.02
C LEU A 372 -19.65 4.02 22.26
N SER A 373 -19.34 5.10 22.96
CA SER A 373 -19.17 6.45 22.42
C SER A 373 -17.75 6.93 22.67
N SER A 374 -17.23 7.73 21.75
CA SER A 374 -15.86 8.23 21.84
C SER A 374 -15.73 9.66 21.35
N CYS A 375 -16.81 10.44 21.32
CA CYS A 375 -16.77 11.86 20.94
C CYS A 375 -17.34 12.66 22.09
N TYR A 376 -16.54 13.54 22.66
CA TYR A 376 -16.91 14.32 23.84
C TYR A 376 -16.60 15.79 23.61
N LEU A 377 -17.43 16.65 24.22
CA LEU A 377 -17.27 18.09 24.22
C LEU A 377 -17.16 18.56 25.67
N THR A 378 -16.21 19.44 25.95
CA THR A 378 -16.06 20.09 27.25
C THR A 378 -15.87 21.59 27.05
N THR A 379 -16.33 22.38 28.02
CA THR A 379 -16.02 23.82 28.12
C THR A 379 -15.11 23.99 29.34
N VAL A 380 -14.08 24.82 29.20
CA VAL A 380 -13.04 25.00 30.22
C VAL A 380 -13.30 26.28 31.01
N ASP A 381 -13.44 26.17 32.33
CA ASP A 381 -13.66 27.31 33.21
C ASP A 381 -12.42 28.21 33.35
N ASP A 382 -12.62 29.50 33.64
CA ASP A 382 -11.55 30.50 33.82
C ASP A 382 -10.96 30.53 35.26
N ASP A 383 -10.65 29.35 35.78
CA ASP A 383 -9.92 29.17 37.03
C ASP A 383 -8.98 27.96 36.96
N LEU A 384 -7.96 27.93 37.82
CA LEU A 384 -6.91 26.93 37.72
C LEU A 384 -7.40 25.52 38.06
N ASP A 385 -8.37 25.39 38.98
CA ASP A 385 -8.92 24.09 39.35
C ASP A 385 -9.77 23.54 38.20
N GLY A 386 -10.62 24.37 37.60
CA GLY A 386 -11.41 24.04 36.40
C GLY A 386 -10.55 23.66 35.20
N ILE A 387 -9.48 24.40 34.91
CA ILE A 387 -8.53 24.09 33.84
C ILE A 387 -7.89 22.70 34.05
N TYR A 388 -7.42 22.40 35.26
CA TYR A 388 -6.76 21.13 35.54
C TYR A 388 -7.74 19.96 35.67
N GLU A 389 -8.98 20.19 36.10
CA GLU A 389 -10.03 19.17 36.04
C GLU A 389 -10.37 18.83 34.58
N ALA A 390 -10.50 19.82 33.70
CA ALA A 390 -10.69 19.57 32.26
C ALA A 390 -9.53 18.79 31.63
N LEU A 391 -8.29 19.07 32.02
CA LEU A 391 -7.11 18.28 31.62
C LEU A 391 -7.18 16.82 32.10
N LYS A 392 -7.62 16.61 33.34
CA LYS A 392 -7.83 15.27 33.91
C LYS A 392 -8.95 14.53 33.17
N GLU A 393 -10.07 15.18 32.89
CA GLU A 393 -11.16 14.62 32.09
C GLU A 393 -10.68 14.24 30.68
N ASN A 394 -9.94 15.12 30.01
CA ASN A 394 -9.32 14.84 28.71
C ASN A 394 -8.48 13.56 28.75
N ALA A 395 -7.64 13.39 29.77
CA ALA A 395 -6.83 12.19 29.93
C ALA A 395 -7.69 10.94 30.16
N LEU A 396 -8.72 11.02 31.00
CA LEU A 396 -9.61 9.89 31.30
C LEU A 396 -10.45 9.47 30.10
N LEU A 397 -11.00 10.43 29.35
CA LEU A 397 -11.79 10.18 28.15
C LEU A 397 -10.92 9.65 26.99
N SER A 398 -9.68 10.15 26.86
CA SER A 398 -8.72 9.67 25.86
C SER A 398 -8.22 8.26 26.14
N LYS A 399 -8.20 7.82 27.40
CA LYS A 399 -7.72 6.48 27.82
C LYS A 399 -8.33 5.34 26.98
N PHE A 400 -9.59 5.47 26.58
CA PHE A 400 -10.34 4.49 25.81
C PHE A 400 -10.72 5.00 24.40
N ALA A 401 -9.81 5.74 23.78
CA ALA A 401 -9.95 6.23 22.41
C ALA A 401 -11.02 7.32 22.20
N GLY A 402 -11.33 8.11 23.22
CA GLY A 402 -12.11 9.34 23.07
C GLY A 402 -11.39 10.38 22.18
N GLY A 403 -12.11 10.94 21.22
CA GLY A 403 -11.80 12.21 20.56
C GLY A 403 -12.50 13.35 21.30
N LEU A 404 -11.80 14.48 21.41
CA LEU A 404 -12.17 15.57 22.31
C LEU A 404 -12.31 16.88 21.55
N GLY A 405 -13.40 17.60 21.80
CA GLY A 405 -13.55 19.02 21.50
C GLY A 405 -13.54 19.80 22.81
N ASN A 406 -12.58 20.71 22.98
CA ASN A 406 -12.51 21.57 24.15
C ASN A 406 -12.80 23.01 23.71
N ASP A 407 -13.81 23.62 24.30
CA ASP A 407 -14.00 25.05 24.23
C ASP A 407 -13.12 25.76 25.27
N TRP A 408 -12.20 26.58 24.79
CA TRP A 408 -11.24 27.34 25.60
C TRP A 408 -11.60 28.81 25.73
N THR A 409 -12.75 29.23 25.22
CA THR A 409 -13.10 30.64 25.07
C THR A 409 -13.22 31.37 26.38
N ASN A 410 -13.65 30.71 27.46
CA ASN A 410 -13.81 31.37 28.76
C ASN A 410 -12.47 31.75 29.41
N VAL A 411 -11.39 31.05 29.10
CA VAL A 411 -10.09 31.23 29.76
C VAL A 411 -9.48 32.59 29.40
N ARG A 412 -9.11 33.38 30.40
CA ARG A 412 -8.66 34.76 30.20
C ARG A 412 -7.37 34.88 29.38
N ALA A 413 -7.35 35.88 28.50
CA ALA A 413 -6.26 36.14 27.58
C ALA A 413 -4.97 36.69 28.24
N LEU A 414 -3.88 36.75 27.48
CA LEU A 414 -2.59 37.32 27.87
C LEU A 414 -2.74 38.75 28.42
N GLY A 415 -2.07 39.03 29.53
CA GLY A 415 -2.07 40.35 30.16
C GLY A 415 -3.25 40.63 31.10
N SER A 416 -4.27 39.76 31.13
CA SER A 416 -5.42 39.87 32.04
C SER A 416 -4.99 39.76 33.51
N HIS A 417 -5.64 40.50 34.41
CA HIS A 417 -5.33 40.45 35.85
C HIS A 417 -5.74 39.11 36.47
N ILE A 418 -4.89 38.58 37.34
CA ILE A 418 -5.20 37.39 38.14
C ILE A 418 -5.46 37.80 39.59
N LYS A 419 -6.71 37.64 40.01
CA LYS A 419 -7.13 37.84 41.40
C LYS A 419 -6.44 36.80 42.30
N GLY A 420 -5.84 37.23 43.41
CA GLY A 420 -5.13 36.37 44.36
C GLY A 420 -3.61 36.38 44.18
N THR A 421 -3.09 36.08 42.98
CA THR A 421 -1.64 36.14 42.71
C THR A 421 -1.14 37.55 42.40
N ASN A 422 -2.04 38.48 42.09
CA ASN A 422 -1.77 39.86 41.71
C ASN A 422 -0.81 40.00 40.51
N GLY A 423 -0.76 38.96 39.66
CA GLY A 423 0.02 38.91 38.44
C GLY A 423 -0.83 39.13 37.18
N LYS A 424 -0.21 38.88 36.02
CA LYS A 424 -0.85 38.90 34.70
C LYS A 424 -0.86 37.50 34.08
N SER A 425 -1.99 37.12 33.49
CA SER A 425 -2.14 35.88 32.72
C SER A 425 -1.15 35.81 31.56
N GLN A 426 -0.71 34.61 31.23
CA GLN A 426 0.09 34.31 30.03
C GLN A 426 -0.79 33.87 28.84
N GLY A 427 -2.12 33.94 29.01
CA GLY A 427 -3.09 33.54 27.98
C GLY A 427 -3.34 32.03 27.95
N VAL A 428 -4.08 31.61 26.93
CA VAL A 428 -4.52 30.21 26.76
C VAL A 428 -3.40 29.27 26.31
N VAL A 429 -2.41 29.78 25.56
CA VAL A 429 -1.45 28.94 24.84
C VAL A 429 -0.56 28.06 25.74
N PRO A 430 -0.07 28.51 26.90
CA PRO A 430 0.66 27.64 27.81
C PRO A 430 -0.17 26.44 28.30
N PHE A 431 -1.47 26.63 28.55
CA PHE A 431 -2.37 25.54 28.93
C PHE A 431 -2.64 24.59 27.76
N LEU A 432 -2.82 25.14 26.55
CA LEU A 432 -2.95 24.35 25.33
C LEU A 432 -1.71 23.49 25.03
N LYS A 433 -0.50 23.94 25.42
CA LYS A 433 0.71 23.10 25.36
C LYS A 433 0.62 21.89 26.30
N VAL A 434 0.05 22.05 27.49
CA VAL A 434 -0.19 20.92 28.40
C VAL A 434 -1.21 19.95 27.80
N VAL A 435 -2.27 20.44 27.14
CA VAL A 435 -3.24 19.61 26.43
C VAL A 435 -2.58 18.83 25.29
N ASN A 436 -1.73 19.49 24.50
CA ASN A 436 -0.94 18.86 23.44
C ASN A 436 -0.15 17.66 23.97
N ASP A 437 0.62 17.86 25.02
CA ASP A 437 1.49 16.81 25.56
C ASP A 437 0.67 15.71 26.26
N THR A 438 -0.49 16.06 26.82
CA THR A 438 -1.46 15.08 27.35
C THR A 438 -2.01 14.18 26.24
N ALA A 439 -2.34 14.73 25.08
CA ALA A 439 -2.81 13.95 23.94
C ALA A 439 -1.74 12.97 23.42
N VAL A 440 -0.47 13.38 23.44
CA VAL A 440 0.67 12.52 23.11
C VAL A 440 0.89 11.44 24.17
N ALA A 441 0.72 11.77 25.45
CA ALA A 441 0.89 10.80 26.53
C ALA A 441 -0.22 9.74 26.55
N VAL A 442 -1.46 10.12 26.25
CA VAL A 442 -2.64 9.24 26.32
C VAL A 442 -3.11 8.81 24.92
N ASN A 443 -2.26 8.03 24.23
CA ASN A 443 -2.50 7.52 22.87
C ASN A 443 -3.57 6.42 22.80
N GLN A 444 -4.83 6.72 23.16
CA GLN A 444 -6.02 5.89 22.87
C GLN A 444 -5.85 4.38 23.14
N GLY A 445 -5.23 4.01 24.26
CA GLY A 445 -4.97 2.61 24.62
C GLY A 445 -4.00 1.87 23.69
N GLY A 446 -3.09 2.59 23.02
CA GLY A 446 -2.10 2.06 22.08
C GLY A 446 -2.64 1.73 20.68
N LYS A 447 -3.96 1.88 20.45
CA LYS A 447 -4.59 1.50 19.17
C LYS A 447 -4.52 2.60 18.11
N ARG A 448 -4.54 3.88 18.51
CA ARG A 448 -4.52 5.07 17.62
C ARG A 448 -3.86 6.26 18.34
N LYS A 449 -3.46 7.29 17.58
CA LYS A 449 -2.95 8.55 18.16
C LYS A 449 -4.11 9.29 18.85
N GLY A 450 -3.83 9.88 20.03
CA GLY A 450 -4.76 10.80 20.69
C GLY A 450 -5.08 11.99 19.78
N ALA A 451 -6.34 12.42 19.76
CA ALA A 451 -6.78 13.56 18.98
C ALA A 451 -7.72 14.44 19.81
N VAL A 452 -7.36 15.72 19.89
CA VAL A 452 -8.12 16.75 20.61
C VAL A 452 -8.12 18.02 19.77
N CYS A 453 -9.26 18.71 19.74
CA CYS A 453 -9.47 19.97 19.05
C CYS A 453 -9.80 21.06 20.06
N ALA A 454 -8.98 22.10 20.14
CA ALA A 454 -9.30 23.31 20.88
C ALA A 454 -10.14 24.26 20.01
N TYR A 455 -11.19 24.82 20.59
CA TYR A 455 -12.03 25.85 20.00
C TYR A 455 -11.79 27.17 20.72
N LEU A 456 -11.74 28.26 19.94
CA LEU A 456 -11.58 29.61 20.47
C LEU A 456 -12.41 30.59 19.64
N GLU A 457 -13.15 31.49 20.30
CA GLU A 457 -13.92 32.51 19.61
C GLU A 457 -13.07 33.59 18.95
N THR A 458 -13.57 34.12 17.83
CA THR A 458 -12.82 35.03 16.96
C THR A 458 -12.58 36.41 17.57
N TRP A 459 -13.35 36.81 18.59
CA TRP A 459 -13.12 38.05 19.35
C TRP A 459 -12.11 37.88 20.49
N HIS A 460 -11.66 36.66 20.77
CA HIS A 460 -10.75 36.40 21.87
C HIS A 460 -9.39 37.11 21.66
N LEU A 461 -8.86 37.76 22.68
CA LEU A 461 -7.63 38.55 22.56
C LEU A 461 -6.38 37.74 22.19
N ASP A 462 -6.33 36.45 22.53
CA ASP A 462 -5.25 35.53 22.11
C ASP A 462 -5.48 34.91 20.70
N ILE A 463 -6.52 35.31 19.95
CA ILE A 463 -6.89 34.64 18.68
C ILE A 463 -5.74 34.63 17.67
N GLU A 464 -4.99 35.73 17.54
CA GLU A 464 -3.91 35.82 16.56
C GLU A 464 -2.79 34.81 16.85
N GLU A 465 -2.44 34.60 18.12
CA GLU A 465 -1.49 33.57 18.52
C GLU A 465 -2.07 32.17 18.25
N PHE A 466 -3.34 31.97 18.59
CA PHE A 466 -4.04 30.71 18.41
C PHE A 466 -4.04 30.23 16.95
N LEU A 467 -4.17 31.15 15.98
CA LEU A 467 -4.10 30.83 14.55
C LEU A 467 -2.72 30.30 14.11
N GLU A 468 -1.66 30.57 14.88
CA GLU A 468 -0.30 30.16 14.54
C GLU A 468 0.18 28.87 15.21
N LEU A 469 -0.61 28.30 16.13
CA LEU A 469 -0.24 27.13 16.95
C LEU A 469 0.28 25.93 16.15
N ARG A 470 -0.15 25.79 14.89
CA ARG A 470 0.20 24.67 14.00
C ARG A 470 1.27 24.99 12.96
N LYS A 471 1.86 26.19 12.95
CA LYS A 471 2.95 26.53 12.02
C LYS A 471 4.18 25.65 12.31
N ASN A 472 4.83 25.17 11.25
CA ASN A 472 6.04 24.32 11.34
C ASN A 472 7.29 25.08 11.84
N THR A 473 7.27 26.41 11.84
CA THR A 473 8.39 27.27 12.25
C THR A 473 7.94 28.30 13.28
N GLY A 474 8.89 28.83 14.04
CA GLY A 474 8.67 29.79 15.12
C GLY A 474 9.17 29.28 16.46
N ASP A 475 8.79 29.95 17.55
CA ASP A 475 9.10 29.52 18.91
C ASP A 475 8.23 28.32 19.31
N ASP A 476 8.86 27.18 19.59
CA ASP A 476 8.17 25.92 19.94
C ASP A 476 7.31 26.05 21.21
N ARG A 477 7.66 26.99 22.10
CA ARG A 477 6.86 27.29 23.31
C ARG A 477 5.45 27.76 22.98
N ARG A 478 5.22 28.25 21.76
CA ARG A 478 3.94 28.77 21.25
C ARG A 478 3.41 27.89 20.12
N ARG A 479 3.68 26.58 20.16
CA ARG A 479 3.25 25.58 19.18
C ARG A 479 2.64 24.35 19.84
N THR A 480 1.62 23.80 19.19
CA THR A 480 0.90 22.58 19.62
C THR A 480 0.69 21.68 18.40
N HIS A 481 1.73 20.96 17.99
CA HIS A 481 1.74 20.19 16.74
C HIS A 481 0.78 18.99 16.75
N ASP A 482 0.46 18.45 17.92
CA ASP A 482 -0.33 17.24 18.11
C ASP A 482 -1.79 17.51 18.50
N MET A 483 -2.16 18.79 18.69
CA MET A 483 -3.53 19.23 18.97
C MET A 483 -4.13 19.98 17.77
N ASN A 484 -5.36 19.69 17.40
CA ASN A 484 -6.09 20.45 16.38
C ASN A 484 -6.64 21.77 16.95
N THR A 485 -6.85 22.75 16.08
CA THR A 485 -7.44 24.03 16.44
C THR A 485 -8.62 24.34 15.52
N SER A 486 -9.64 25.00 16.05
CA SER A 486 -10.81 25.43 15.29
C SER A 486 -11.29 26.79 15.76
N ASN A 487 -11.68 27.64 14.82
CA ASN A 487 -12.27 28.93 15.14
C ASN A 487 -13.76 28.76 15.40
N TRP A 488 -14.24 29.34 16.50
CA TRP A 488 -15.66 29.56 16.72
C TRP A 488 -16.01 30.97 16.23
N ILE A 489 -16.71 31.05 15.10
CA ILE A 489 -16.88 32.29 14.35
C ILE A 489 -18.31 32.81 14.53
N PRO A 490 -18.52 33.93 15.24
CA PRO A 490 -19.82 34.57 15.29
C PRO A 490 -20.20 35.18 13.93
N ASP A 491 -21.48 35.14 13.58
CA ASP A 491 -22.01 35.75 12.35
C ASP A 491 -21.63 37.24 12.21
N LEU A 492 -21.53 37.96 13.34
CA LEU A 492 -21.12 39.36 13.34
C LEU A 492 -19.71 39.58 12.79
N PHE A 493 -18.77 38.66 13.03
CA PHE A 493 -17.43 38.75 12.44
C PHE A 493 -17.51 38.72 10.93
N MET A 494 -18.29 37.78 10.38
CA MET A 494 -18.47 37.66 8.93
C MET A 494 -19.16 38.88 8.32
N LYS A 495 -20.12 39.50 9.02
CA LYS A 495 -20.72 40.79 8.62
C LYS A 495 -19.66 41.89 8.54
N ARG A 496 -18.78 42.01 9.55
CA ARG A 496 -17.68 42.99 9.54
C ARG A 496 -16.70 42.75 8.40
N VAL A 497 -16.39 41.50 8.07
CA VAL A 497 -15.57 41.17 6.90
C VAL A 497 -16.22 41.66 5.60
N MET A 498 -17.52 41.40 5.41
CA MET A 498 -18.26 41.85 4.22
C MET A 498 -18.33 43.37 4.09
N GLU A 499 -18.47 44.06 5.22
CA GLU A 499 -18.54 45.52 5.30
C GLU A 499 -17.16 46.20 5.31
N ASN A 500 -16.07 45.41 5.31
CA ASN A 500 -14.70 45.90 5.53
C ASN A 500 -14.58 46.76 6.80
N GLY A 501 -15.29 46.35 7.86
CA GLY A 501 -15.35 47.02 9.15
C GLY A 501 -14.29 46.50 10.14
N GLU A 502 -14.07 47.28 11.20
CA GLU A 502 -13.14 46.89 12.26
C GLU A 502 -13.72 45.75 13.13
N TRP A 503 -12.82 44.93 13.67
CA TRP A 503 -13.11 43.89 14.64
C TRP A 503 -12.31 44.12 15.92
N THR A 504 -13.00 44.07 17.06
CA THR A 504 -12.39 44.37 18.36
C THR A 504 -12.15 43.07 19.12
N LEU A 505 -10.96 42.96 19.71
CA LEU A 505 -10.58 41.81 20.52
C LEU A 505 -10.75 42.11 22.02
N PHE A 506 -11.24 41.13 22.78
CA PHE A 506 -11.50 41.24 24.22
C PHE A 506 -10.90 40.06 24.97
N SER A 507 -10.50 40.31 26.22
CA SER A 507 -10.30 39.21 27.17
C SER A 507 -11.67 38.79 27.72
N PRO A 508 -12.00 37.49 27.77
CA PRO A 508 -13.26 36.98 28.31
C PRO A 508 -13.55 37.50 29.72
N SER A 509 -12.51 37.64 30.55
CA SER A 509 -12.62 38.20 31.91
C SER A 509 -13.20 39.64 31.97
N SER A 510 -13.15 40.39 30.87
CA SER A 510 -13.74 41.74 30.74
C SER A 510 -15.13 41.76 30.10
N THR A 511 -15.53 40.66 29.46
CA THR A 511 -16.81 40.47 28.76
C THR A 511 -17.34 39.04 29.01
N PRO A 512 -17.54 38.64 30.28
CA PRO A 512 -17.75 37.23 30.63
C PRO A 512 -19.09 36.67 30.13
N ASP A 513 -20.04 37.54 29.80
CA ASP A 513 -21.37 37.19 29.29
C ASP A 513 -21.39 37.04 27.76
N LEU A 514 -20.31 37.40 27.06
CA LEU A 514 -20.31 37.44 25.60
C LEU A 514 -20.30 36.04 24.98
N HIS A 515 -19.58 35.10 25.59
CA HIS A 515 -19.47 33.72 25.09
C HIS A 515 -20.82 32.98 25.09
N ASP A 516 -21.66 33.24 26.10
CA ASP A 516 -22.99 32.64 26.21
C ASP A 516 -24.03 33.27 25.27
N LYS A 517 -23.72 34.42 24.66
CA LYS A 517 -24.62 35.15 23.75
C LYS A 517 -24.42 34.71 22.31
N TYR A 518 -25.53 34.52 21.60
CA TYR A 518 -25.56 34.23 20.17
C TYR A 518 -26.72 34.96 19.48
N GLY A 519 -26.61 35.20 18.16
CA GLY A 519 -27.65 35.82 17.34
C GLY A 519 -27.15 36.68 16.18
#